data_AF-A0A1J5QC86-F1
#
_entry.id   AF-A0A1J5QC86-F1
#
_cell.length_a   1.000
_cell.length_b   1.000
_cell.length_c   1.000
_cell.angle_alpha   90.00
_cell.angle_beta   90.00
_cell.angle_gamma   90.00
#
_symmetry.space_group_name_H-M   'P 1'
#
loop_
_entity.id
_entity.type
_entity.pdbx_description
1 polymer ?
#
loop_
_entity_poly.entity_id
_entity_poly.type
_entity_poly.pdbx_seq_one_letter_code
_entity_poly.pdbx_strand_id
1 'polypeptide(L)'
;MFNRSPKEGASSWFCGWVHMKNAPGDPQKAYDFVNAFLGKDTAKGLLDDMGYASTNTVGENAIPHDELVAHDVDPVTTTLLAQTPLDQKLRDRMVAEFQKIKSGF
;
A
#
# COMPACT_ATOMS: atom_id res chain seq x y z
N MET A 1 -2.42 13.54 -17.64
CA MET A 1 -1.87 12.25 -17.19
C MET A 1 -1.09 12.50 -15.90
N PHE A 2 -1.25 11.66 -14.89
CA PHE A 2 -0.55 11.78 -13.61
C PHE A 2 0.92 11.36 -13.78
N ASN A 3 1.87 12.12 -13.21
CA ASN A 3 3.29 11.74 -13.25
C ASN A 3 3.63 10.89 -12.03
N ARG A 4 3.74 9.57 -12.21
CA ARG A 4 4.08 8.61 -11.15
C ARG A 4 5.57 8.59 -10.77
N SER A 5 6.44 9.12 -11.64
CA SER A 5 7.89 9.09 -11.47
C SER A 5 8.52 10.49 -11.59
N PRO A 6 8.11 11.47 -10.73
CA PRO A 6 8.76 12.78 -10.72
C PRO A 6 10.22 12.66 -10.26
N LYS A 7 11.08 13.58 -10.73
CA LYS A 7 12.52 13.56 -10.43
C LYS A 7 12.83 13.74 -8.94
N GLU A 8 11.94 14.42 -8.21
CA GLU A 8 12.01 14.64 -6.76
C GLU A 8 11.67 13.38 -5.95
N GLY A 9 11.07 12.38 -6.59
CA GLY A 9 10.65 11.12 -5.97
C GLY A 9 9.15 11.06 -5.67
N ALA A 10 8.67 9.84 -5.43
CA ALA A 10 7.27 9.54 -5.14
C ALA A 10 7.14 8.90 -3.75
N SER A 11 6.08 9.25 -3.03
CA SER A 11 5.75 8.59 -1.76
C SER A 11 5.29 7.15 -2.01
N SER A 12 5.74 6.20 -1.19
CA SER A 12 5.31 4.80 -1.24
C SER A 12 5.01 4.28 0.16
N TRP A 13 4.07 3.34 0.24
CA TRP A 13 3.63 2.72 1.49
C TRP A 13 3.26 1.25 1.23
N PHE A 14 3.26 0.46 2.30
CA PHE A 14 2.75 -0.91 2.28
C PHE A 14 1.54 -1.00 3.20
N CYS A 15 0.42 -1.48 2.67
CA CYS A 15 -0.69 -1.93 3.49
C CYS A 15 -0.40 -3.34 4.01
N GLY A 16 -0.89 -3.66 5.20
CA GLY A 16 -0.67 -4.97 5.81
C GLY A 16 -1.77 -5.31 6.81
N TRP A 17 -1.99 -6.61 6.99
CA TRP A 17 -2.87 -7.14 8.01
C TRP A 17 -2.13 -7.31 9.33
N VAL A 18 -2.79 -6.96 10.43
CA VAL A 18 -2.26 -7.12 11.78
C VAL A 18 -3.22 -7.95 12.63
N HIS A 19 -2.68 -8.90 13.39
CA HIS A 19 -3.47 -9.68 14.33
C HIS A 19 -3.48 -8.99 15.70
N MET A 20 -4.65 -8.48 16.10
CA MET A 20 -4.80 -7.76 17.37
C MET A 20 -4.81 -8.73 18.55
N LYS A 21 -3.97 -8.48 19.57
CA LYS A 21 -3.75 -9.36 20.73
C LYS A 21 -5.04 -9.87 21.41
N ASN A 22 -6.05 -9.01 21.52
CA ASN A 22 -7.31 -9.30 22.20
C ASN A 22 -8.51 -9.25 21.22
N ALA A 23 -8.30 -9.59 19.94
CA ALA A 23 -9.40 -9.70 18.99
C ALA A 23 -10.38 -10.79 19.45
N PRO A 24 -11.71 -10.58 19.32
CA PRO A 24 -12.71 -11.58 19.71
C PRO A 24 -12.89 -12.71 18.69
N GLY A 25 -12.23 -12.60 17.53
CA GLY A 25 -12.33 -13.58 16.44
C GLY A 25 -11.50 -14.84 16.67
N ASP A 26 -11.76 -15.86 15.85
CA ASP A 26 -11.01 -17.11 15.86
C ASP A 26 -9.61 -16.89 15.26
N PRO A 27 -8.52 -17.10 16.02
CA PRO A 27 -7.15 -16.95 15.53
C PRO A 27 -6.84 -17.81 14.31
N GLN A 28 -7.41 -19.03 14.22
CA GLN A 28 -7.15 -19.92 13.10
C GLN A 28 -7.70 -19.33 11.80
N LYS A 29 -8.93 -18.79 11.83
CA LYS A 29 -9.53 -18.13 10.67
C LYS A 29 -8.77 -16.89 10.23
N ALA A 30 -8.17 -16.17 11.18
CA ALA A 30 -7.30 -15.04 10.84
C ALA A 30 -6.07 -15.51 10.05
N TYR A 31 -5.43 -16.61 10.45
CA TYR A 31 -4.33 -17.21 9.70
C TYR A 31 -4.78 -17.76 8.34
N ASP A 32 -5.91 -18.45 8.28
CA ASP A 32 -6.46 -18.97 7.03
C ASP A 32 -6.70 -17.83 6.02
N PHE A 33 -7.27 -16.72 6.48
CA PHE A 33 -7.47 -15.53 5.66
C PHE A 33 -6.14 -14.92 5.20
N VAL A 34 -5.18 -14.70 6.10
CA VAL A 34 -3.88 -14.10 5.72
C VAL A 34 -3.11 -15.00 4.75
N ASN A 35 -3.14 -16.32 4.94
CA ASN A 35 -2.54 -17.27 4.01
C ASN A 35 -3.20 -17.22 2.63
N ALA A 36 -4.53 -17.16 2.57
CA ALA A 36 -5.26 -17.01 1.32
C ALA A 36 -4.93 -15.66 0.66
N PHE A 37 -4.92 -14.56 1.42
CA PHE A 37 -4.60 -13.23 0.94
C PHE A 37 -3.17 -13.15 0.36
N LEU A 38 -2.20 -13.80 1.00
CA LEU A 38 -0.82 -13.87 0.50
C LEU A 38 -0.63 -14.88 -0.65
N GLY A 39 -1.68 -15.61 -1.04
CA GLY A 39 -1.66 -16.53 -2.18
C GLY A 39 -1.42 -15.82 -3.52
N LYS A 40 -0.84 -16.55 -4.47
CA LYS A 40 -0.51 -16.00 -5.81
C LYS A 40 -1.74 -15.47 -6.56
N ASP A 41 -2.89 -16.10 -6.36
CA ASP A 41 -4.11 -15.79 -7.12
C ASP A 41 -4.76 -14.46 -6.65
N THR A 42 -4.38 -13.96 -5.47
CA THR A 42 -4.87 -12.69 -4.93
C THR A 42 -4.35 -11.49 -5.71
N ALA A 43 -3.18 -11.59 -6.38
CA ALA A 43 -2.59 -10.46 -7.09
C ALA A 43 -3.52 -9.88 -8.17
N LYS A 44 -4.12 -10.76 -8.98
CA LYS A 44 -5.05 -10.33 -10.03
C LYS A 44 -6.32 -9.69 -9.46
N GLY A 45 -6.88 -10.26 -8.39
CA GLY A 45 -8.05 -9.69 -7.72
C GLY A 45 -7.78 -8.31 -7.10
N LEU A 46 -6.60 -8.11 -6.49
CA LEU A 46 -6.20 -6.80 -5.97
C LEU A 46 -6.05 -5.76 -7.07
N LEU A 47 -5.52 -6.17 -8.23
CA LEU A 47 -5.37 -5.28 -9.37
C LEU A 47 -6.72 -4.89 -9.97
N ASP A 48 -7.56 -5.88 -10.27
CA ASP A 48 -8.83 -5.70 -10.97
C ASP A 48 -9.84 -4.91 -10.15
N ASP A 49 -10.00 -5.28 -8.87
CA ASP A 49 -11.07 -4.74 -8.04
C ASP A 49 -10.64 -3.50 -7.24
N MET A 50 -9.34 -3.38 -6.93
CA MET A 50 -8.84 -2.34 -6.02
C MET A 50 -7.76 -1.44 -6.64
N GLY A 51 -7.19 -1.80 -7.79
CA GLY A 51 -6.10 -1.05 -8.42
C GLY A 51 -4.80 -1.06 -7.60
N TYR A 52 -4.53 -2.12 -6.85
CA TYR A 52 -3.30 -2.26 -6.06
C TYR A 52 -2.41 -3.40 -6.57
N ALA A 53 -1.09 -3.14 -6.57
CA ALA A 53 -0.08 -4.17 -6.75
C ALA A 53 0.01 -5.10 -5.53
N SER A 54 0.34 -6.37 -5.76
CA SER A 54 0.57 -7.35 -4.70
C SER A 54 2.03 -7.39 -4.26
N THR A 55 2.25 -7.71 -2.97
CA THR A 55 3.59 -8.03 -2.46
C THR A 55 4.03 -9.46 -2.77
N ASN A 56 3.12 -10.31 -3.28
CA ASN A 56 3.47 -11.64 -3.76
C ASN A 56 4.09 -11.55 -5.16
N THR A 57 5.41 -11.68 -5.23
CA THR A 57 6.17 -11.56 -6.49
C THR A 57 5.81 -12.63 -7.52
N VAL A 58 5.38 -13.83 -7.11
CA VAL A 58 4.97 -14.89 -8.04
C VAL A 58 3.64 -14.53 -8.70
N GLY A 59 2.69 -14.04 -7.93
CA GLY A 59 1.38 -13.59 -8.45
C GLY A 59 1.53 -12.33 -9.32
N GLU A 60 2.27 -11.34 -8.84
CA GLU A 60 2.48 -10.06 -9.54
C GLU A 60 3.19 -10.27 -10.88
N ASN A 61 4.27 -11.07 -10.92
CA ASN A 61 5.01 -11.34 -12.16
C ASN A 61 4.22 -12.17 -13.18
N ALA A 62 3.09 -12.77 -12.79
CA ALA A 62 2.20 -13.47 -13.72
C ALA A 62 1.24 -12.52 -14.45
N ILE A 63 1.12 -11.27 -13.99
CA ILE A 63 0.27 -10.25 -14.61
C ILE A 63 1.03 -9.61 -15.79
N PRO A 64 0.39 -9.48 -16.97
CA PRO A 64 0.98 -8.77 -18.11
C PRO A 64 1.38 -7.33 -17.76
N HIS A 65 2.55 -6.89 -18.22
CA HIS A 65 3.06 -5.56 -17.89
C HIS A 65 2.17 -4.41 -18.39
N ASP A 66 1.55 -4.57 -19.55
CA ASP A 66 0.60 -3.60 -20.11
C ASP A 66 -0.65 -3.44 -19.22
N GLU A 67 -1.07 -4.49 -18.53
CA GLU A 67 -2.13 -4.43 -17.53
C GLU A 67 -1.69 -3.63 -16.29
N LEU A 68 -0.48 -3.85 -15.79
CA LEU A 68 0.08 -3.06 -14.67
C LEU A 68 0.19 -1.57 -15.02
N VAL A 69 0.56 -1.25 -16.26
CA VAL A 69 0.59 0.13 -16.79
C VAL A 69 -0.82 0.71 -16.86
N ALA A 70 -1.80 -0.05 -17.35
CA ALA A 70 -3.19 0.41 -17.46
C ALA A 70 -3.81 0.75 -16.08
N HIS A 71 -3.34 0.10 -15.02
CA HIS A 71 -3.78 0.32 -13.64
C HIS A 71 -2.91 1.31 -12.85
N ASP A 72 -1.92 1.97 -13.47
CA ASP A 72 -1.02 2.89 -12.77
C ASP A 72 -0.33 2.21 -11.56
N VAL A 73 0.10 0.95 -11.72
CA VAL A 73 0.86 0.19 -10.70
C VAL A 73 2.18 -0.38 -11.21
N ASP A 74 2.56 -0.11 -12.45
CA ASP A 74 3.87 -0.45 -12.98
C ASP A 74 5.03 0.14 -12.14
N PRO A 75 6.24 -0.43 -12.19
CA PRO A 75 7.35 -0.01 -11.34
C PRO A 75 7.73 1.47 -11.51
N VAL A 76 7.80 2.20 -10.39
CA VAL A 76 8.31 3.59 -10.35
C VAL A 76 9.83 3.58 -10.51
N THR A 77 10.36 4.42 -11.41
CA THR A 77 11.79 4.43 -11.77
C THR A 77 12.59 5.54 -11.08
N THR A 78 11.93 6.44 -10.35
CA THR A 78 12.58 7.49 -9.54
C THR A 78 12.62 7.11 -8.06
N THR A 79 13.17 7.99 -7.23
CA THR A 79 13.31 7.76 -5.79
C THR A 79 11.96 7.48 -5.12
N LEU A 80 11.84 6.33 -4.46
CA LEU A 80 10.70 6.03 -3.58
C LEU A 80 10.99 6.53 -2.16
N LEU A 81 10.08 7.35 -1.64
CA LEU A 81 10.08 7.87 -0.28
C LEU A 81 9.15 7.01 0.58
N ALA A 82 9.73 6.05 1.29
CA ALA A 82 8.98 5.13 2.13
C ALA A 82 8.34 5.85 3.32
N GLN A 83 7.03 5.67 3.49
CA GLN A 83 6.30 6.12 4.67
C GLN A 83 6.58 5.15 5.84
N THR A 84 7.53 5.51 6.71
CA THR A 84 7.89 4.72 7.90
C THR A 84 7.29 5.33 9.18
N PRO A 85 7.22 4.57 10.29
CA PRO A 85 6.84 5.13 11.58
C PRO A 85 7.69 6.37 11.93
N LEU A 86 7.02 7.42 12.42
CA LEU A 86 7.63 8.68 12.81
C LEU A 86 7.67 8.78 14.34
N ASP A 87 8.59 9.60 14.87
CA ASP A 87 8.53 10.02 16.28
C ASP A 87 7.17 10.67 16.58
N GLN A 88 6.60 10.35 17.75
CA GLN A 88 5.26 10.80 18.12
C GLN A 88 5.14 12.33 18.14
N LYS A 89 6.16 13.04 18.64
CA LYS A 89 6.12 14.51 18.71
C LYS A 89 6.12 15.13 17.32
N LEU A 90 6.87 14.53 16.40
CA LEU A 90 6.86 14.98 15.00
C LEU A 90 5.48 14.73 14.36
N ARG A 91 4.90 13.55 14.59
CA ARG A 91 3.56 13.21 14.09
C ARG A 91 2.50 14.20 14.59
N ASP A 92 2.51 14.54 15.87
CA ASP A 92 1.52 15.47 16.45
C ASP A 92 1.65 16.87 15.84
N ARG A 93 2.88 17.33 15.61
CA ARG A 93 3.14 18.58 14.88
C ARG A 93 2.60 18.53 13.46
N MET A 94 2.88 17.46 12.70
CA MET A 94 2.37 17.29 11.34
C MET A 94 0.84 17.32 11.29
N VAL A 95 0.17 16.66 12.24
CA VAL A 95 -1.29 16.69 12.35
C VAL A 95 -1.80 18.10 12.62
N ALA A 96 -1.19 18.83 13.57
CA ALA A 96 -1.58 20.20 13.88
C ALA A 96 -1.45 21.14 12.68
N GLU A 97 -0.31 21.07 11.96
CA GLU A 97 -0.11 21.86 10.74
C GLU A 97 -1.10 21.45 9.63
N PHE A 98 -1.37 20.15 9.45
CA PHE A 98 -2.34 19.72 8.43
C PHE A 98 -3.76 20.21 8.70
N GLN A 99 -4.18 20.32 9.97
CA GLN A 99 -5.48 20.90 10.30
C GLN A 99 -5.55 22.41 9.99
N LYS A 100 -4.46 23.17 10.20
CA LYS A 100 -4.40 24.58 9.81
C LYS A 100 -4.55 24.74 8.30
N ILE A 101 -3.81 23.95 7.52
CA ILE A 101 -3.90 23.94 6.05
C ILE A 101 -5.34 23.67 5.61
N LYS A 102 -6.00 22.64 6.19
CA LYS A 102 -7.40 22.32 5.89
C LYS A 102 -8.38 23.44 6.23
N SER A 103 -8.05 24.31 7.19
CA SER A 103 -8.84 25.49 7.55
C SER A 103 -8.51 26.74 6.74
N GLY A 104 -7.47 26.72 5.89
CA GLY A 104 -7.07 27.83 5.01
C GLY A 104 -5.89 28.69 5.48
N PHE A 105 -4.90 28.09 6.18
CA PHE A 105 -3.84 28.80 6.91
C PHE A 105 -2.45 28.17 6.78
#